data_AF-A0A097ZQL8-F1
#
_entry.id   AF-A0A097ZQL8-F1
#
_cell.length_a   1.000
_cell.length_b   1.000
_cell.length_c   1.000
_cell.angle_alpha   90.00
_cell.angle_beta   90.00
_cell.angle_gamma   90.00
#
_symmetry.space_group_name_H-M   'P 1'
#
loop_
_entity.id
_entity.type
_entity.pdbx_description
1 polymer ?
#
loop_
_entity_poly.entity_id
_entity_poly.type
_entity_poly.pdbx_seq_one_letter_code
_entity_poly.pdbx_strand_id
1 'polypeptide(L)'
;DKYARCGNFGELKRLKAKYPHLKTIISVGGWTWSNRVSDMAADEKTRKVFAESTVAFLRAYGFDGVDLDWEYPGVETIPGGSYRP
;
A
#
# COMPACT_ATOMS: atom_id res chain seq x y z
N ASP A 1 12.27 -14.02 -0.31
CA ASP A 1 10.79 -14.08 -0.20
C ASP A 1 10.39 -15.19 0.76
N LYS A 2 10.31 -14.85 2.04
CA LYS A 2 9.99 -15.80 3.12
C LYS A 2 8.48 -15.99 3.31
N TYR A 3 7.68 -15.04 2.80
CA TYR A 3 6.29 -14.84 3.23
C TYR A 3 5.23 -15.04 2.13
N ALA A 4 5.52 -14.85 0.84
CA ALA A 4 4.55 -15.08 -0.25
C ALA A 4 4.50 -16.55 -0.71
N ARG A 5 4.28 -17.48 0.22
CA ARG A 5 4.20 -18.93 -0.08
C ARG A 5 2.76 -19.47 -0.16
N CYS A 6 1.80 -18.78 0.45
CA CYS A 6 0.40 -19.19 0.54
C CYS A 6 -0.53 -17.98 0.30
N GLY A 7 -1.84 -18.24 0.22
CA GLY A 7 -2.86 -17.21 0.02
C GLY A 7 -2.70 -16.45 -1.29
N ASN A 8 -3.39 -15.30 -1.41
CA ASN A 8 -3.42 -14.53 -2.66
C ASN A 8 -2.03 -14.07 -3.11
N PHE A 9 -1.13 -13.70 -2.19
CA PHE A 9 0.23 -13.28 -2.56
C PHE A 9 1.07 -14.44 -3.11
N GLY A 10 0.88 -15.65 -2.59
CA GLY A 10 1.48 -16.87 -3.16
C GLY A 10 0.93 -17.17 -4.57
N GLU A 11 -0.37 -17.00 -4.79
CA GLU A 11 -0.95 -17.18 -6.12
C GLU A 11 -0.47 -16.13 -7.12
N LEU A 12 -0.35 -14.86 -6.72
CA LEU A 12 0.24 -13.81 -7.56
C LEU A 12 1.68 -14.12 -7.97
N LYS A 13 2.47 -14.69 -7.05
CA LYS A 13 3.82 -15.16 -7.36
C LYS A 13 3.81 -16.26 -8.43
N ARG A 14 2.92 -17.25 -8.30
CA ARG A 14 2.75 -18.30 -9.33
C ARG A 14 2.28 -17.71 -10.66
N LEU A 15 1.41 -16.71 -10.62
CA LEU A 15 0.91 -16.02 -11.80
C LEU A 15 2.02 -15.27 -12.54
N LYS A 16 2.91 -14.58 -11.81
CA LYS A 16 4.11 -13.93 -12.39
C LYS A 16 5.08 -14.95 -13.01
N ALA A 17 5.24 -16.12 -12.39
CA ALA A 17 6.06 -17.19 -12.98
C ALA A 17 5.44 -17.72 -14.30
N LYS A 18 4.11 -17.79 -14.38
CA LYS A 18 3.38 -18.17 -15.61
C LYS A 18 3.43 -17.08 -16.68
N TYR A 19 3.37 -15.81 -16.29
CA TYR A 19 3.40 -14.65 -17.18
C TYR A 19 4.53 -13.69 -16.80
N PRO A 20 5.77 -13.91 -17.29
CA PRO A 20 6.96 -13.17 -16.82
C PRO A 20 6.94 -11.66 -17.04
N HIS A 21 6.06 -11.16 -17.91
CA HIS A 21 5.86 -9.72 -18.15
C HIS A 21 4.93 -9.06 -17.12
N LEU A 22 4.20 -9.85 -16.32
CA LEU A 22 3.27 -9.34 -15.32
C LEU A 22 4.03 -8.64 -14.18
N LYS A 23 3.55 -7.45 -13.83
CA LYS A 23 3.98 -6.68 -12.66
C LYS A 23 2.81 -6.53 -11.70
N THR A 24 3.06 -6.75 -10.41
CA THR A 24 2.06 -6.65 -9.35
C THR A 24 2.31 -5.42 -8.49
N ILE A 25 1.26 -4.66 -8.24
CA ILE A 25 1.28 -3.44 -7.43
C ILE A 25 0.32 -3.65 -6.25
N ILE A 26 0.72 -3.27 -5.05
CA ILE A 26 -0.15 -3.28 -3.87
C ILE A 26 -0.79 -1.89 -3.72
N SER A 27 -2.11 -1.82 -3.74
CA SER A 27 -2.85 -0.58 -3.48
C SER A 27 -3.11 -0.42 -1.98
N VAL A 28 -2.99 0.82 -1.48
CA VAL A 28 -3.18 1.19 -0.08
C VAL A 28 -4.14 2.36 0.01
N GLY A 29 -5.13 2.25 0.90
CA GLY A 29 -6.17 3.24 1.07
C GLY A 29 -7.49 2.77 0.47
N GLY A 30 -7.93 3.44 -0.58
CA GLY A 30 -9.28 3.39 -1.11
C GLY A 30 -10.27 4.16 -0.25
N TRP A 31 -11.51 4.21 -0.70
CA TRP A 31 -12.60 4.91 -0.02
C TRP A 31 -12.63 4.70 1.49
N THR A 32 -12.63 3.43 1.95
CA THR A 32 -12.86 3.08 3.36
C THR A 32 -11.62 3.27 4.25
N TRP A 33 -10.40 3.12 3.73
CA TRP A 33 -9.17 3.11 4.54
C TRP A 33 -8.28 4.34 4.33
N SER A 34 -8.79 5.37 3.67
CA SER A 34 -8.10 6.67 3.52
C SER A 34 -8.08 7.50 4.82
N ASN A 35 -8.81 7.11 5.85
CA ASN A 35 -9.01 7.86 7.09
C ASN A 35 -7.75 8.16 7.92
N ARG A 36 -6.60 7.54 7.62
CA ARG A 36 -5.32 7.78 8.32
C ARG A 36 -4.21 8.35 7.45
N VAL A 37 -4.46 8.52 6.15
CA VAL A 37 -3.41 8.91 5.21
C VAL A 37 -2.96 10.36 5.47
N SER A 38 -3.89 11.24 5.83
CA SER A 38 -3.56 12.63 6.17
C SER A 38 -2.70 12.74 7.44
N ASP A 39 -3.04 12.00 8.50
CA ASP A 39 -2.21 11.95 9.72
C ASP A 39 -0.80 11.42 9.42
N MET A 40 -0.68 10.35 8.63
CA MET A 40 0.62 9.78 8.23
C MET A 40 1.43 10.77 7.37
N ALA A 41 0.78 11.51 6.46
CA ALA A 41 1.43 12.45 5.56
C ALA A 41 1.92 13.72 6.28
N ALA A 42 1.25 14.17 7.33
CA ALA A 42 1.54 15.43 8.02
C ALA A 42 2.88 15.45 8.80
N ASP A 43 3.36 14.31 9.28
CA ASP A 43 4.60 14.21 10.07
C ASP A 43 5.72 13.53 9.26
N GLU A 44 6.91 14.15 9.26
CA GLU A 44 8.09 13.60 8.59
C GLU A 44 8.47 12.21 9.12
N LYS A 45 8.32 12.01 10.43
CA LYS A 45 8.64 10.73 11.07
C LYS A 45 7.71 9.63 10.56
N THR A 46 6.41 9.90 10.49
CA THR A 46 5.44 8.91 9.98
C THR A 46 5.57 8.68 8.48
N ARG A 47 5.91 9.71 7.69
CA ARG A 47 6.26 9.52 6.27
C ARG A 47 7.46 8.59 6.08
N LYS A 48 8.51 8.74 6.89
CA LYS A 48 9.69 7.84 6.87
C LYS A 48 9.30 6.41 7.21
N VAL A 49 8.55 6.20 8.28
CA VAL A 49 8.06 4.87 8.68
C VAL A 49 7.22 4.24 7.57
N PHE A 50 6.31 5.00 6.95
CA PHE A 50 5.53 4.52 5.82
C PHE A 50 6.43 4.08 4.67
N ALA A 51 7.33 4.94 4.19
CA ALA A 51 8.21 4.62 3.06
C ALA A 51 9.11 3.40 3.32
N GLU A 52 9.72 3.31 4.51
CA GLU A 52 10.58 2.18 4.89
C GLU A 52 9.78 0.88 4.97
N SER A 53 8.60 0.91 5.60
CA SER A 53 7.72 -0.26 5.70
C SER A 53 7.17 -0.69 4.34
N THR A 54 6.88 0.25 3.43
CA THR A 54 6.50 -0.05 2.04
C THR A 54 7.60 -0.84 1.35
N VAL A 55 8.84 -0.36 1.36
CA VAL A 55 9.97 -1.06 0.73
C VAL A 55 10.16 -2.45 1.34
N ALA A 56 10.07 -2.57 2.66
CA ALA A 56 10.15 -3.86 3.35
C ALA A 56 9.02 -4.81 2.91
N PHE A 57 7.78 -4.31 2.81
CA PHE A 57 6.62 -5.07 2.36
C PHE A 57 6.80 -5.59 0.93
N LEU A 58 7.18 -4.72 -0.02
CA LEU A 58 7.38 -5.10 -1.42
C LEU A 58 8.41 -6.24 -1.55
N ARG A 59 9.54 -6.11 -0.84
CA ARG A 59 10.61 -7.13 -0.83
C ARG A 59 10.18 -8.43 -0.13
N ALA A 60 9.42 -8.31 0.96
CA ALA A 60 8.95 -9.46 1.72
C ALA A 60 7.97 -10.34 0.93
N TYR A 61 7.09 -9.72 0.15
CA TYR A 61 5.98 -10.38 -0.53
C TYR A 61 6.08 -10.41 -2.07
N GLY A 62 7.12 -9.83 -2.67
CA GLY A 62 7.41 -9.96 -4.11
C GLY A 62 6.61 -9.07 -5.05
N PHE A 63 6.12 -7.92 -4.56
CA PHE A 63 5.46 -6.90 -5.36
C PHE A 63 6.49 -6.00 -6.08
N ASP A 64 6.11 -5.48 -7.24
CA ASP A 64 6.95 -4.62 -8.08
C ASP A 64 6.71 -3.12 -7.85
N GLY A 65 5.65 -2.76 -7.12
CA GLY A 65 5.32 -1.36 -6.83
C GLY A 65 4.23 -1.20 -5.78
N VAL A 66 3.96 0.05 -5.44
CA VAL A 66 2.87 0.49 -4.55
C VAL A 66 2.00 1.48 -5.29
N ASP A 67 0.70 1.43 -5.02
CA ASP A 67 -0.31 2.38 -5.44
C ASP A 67 -0.90 3.05 -4.20
N LEU A 68 -1.08 4.37 -4.25
CA LEU A 68 -1.59 5.18 -3.14
C LEU A 68 -2.95 5.75 -3.52
N ASP A 69 -3.99 5.05 -3.10
CA ASP A 69 -5.36 5.42 -3.35
C ASP A 69 -5.90 6.24 -2.17
N TRP A 70 -5.43 7.49 -2.03
CA TRP A 70 -5.92 8.41 -1.00
C TRP A 70 -7.14 9.16 -1.50
N GLU A 71 -8.30 8.84 -0.95
CA GLU A 71 -9.60 9.41 -1.32
C GLU A 71 -10.24 10.25 -0.19
N TYR A 72 -10.12 11.57 -0.20
CA TYR A 72 -9.24 12.40 -1.02
C TYR A 72 -8.46 13.38 -0.13
N PRO A 73 -7.31 13.92 -0.58
CA PRO A 73 -6.57 14.90 0.20
C PRO A 73 -7.37 16.17 0.47
N GLY A 74 -7.28 16.68 1.70
CA GLY A 74 -7.84 17.98 2.08
C GLY A 74 -9.37 18.04 2.20
N VAL A 75 -10.09 16.92 2.07
CA VAL A 75 -11.56 16.87 2.18
C VAL A 75 -12.02 15.74 3.09
N GLU A 76 -13.12 15.97 3.80
CA GLU A 76 -13.77 14.92 4.59
C GLU A 76 -14.59 14.01 3.68
N THR A 77 -14.19 12.73 3.58
CA THR A 77 -14.92 11.69 2.81
C THR A 77 -15.53 10.63 3.73
N ILE A 78 -14.92 10.39 4.88
CA ILE A 78 -15.38 9.45 5.91
C ILE A 78 -15.61 10.22 7.20
N PRO A 79 -16.79 10.11 7.85
CA PRO A 79 -17.04 10.76 9.14
C PRO A 79 -15.97 10.41 10.18
N GLY A 80 -15.29 11.43 10.71
CA GLY A 80 -14.22 11.26 11.70
C GLY A 80 -12.89 10.74 11.12
N GLY A 81 -12.74 10.70 9.79
CA GLY A 81 -11.47 10.46 9.12
C GLY A 81 -10.53 11.67 9.23
N SER A 82 -9.22 11.43 9.12
CA SER A 82 -8.24 12.53 9.08
C SER A 82 -8.25 13.23 7.72
N TYR A 83 -8.48 14.55 7.73
CA TYR A 83 -8.35 15.44 6.58
C TYR A 83 -7.71 16.75 7.07
N ARG A 84 -6.39 16.86 6.94
CA ARG A 84 -5.62 18.07 7.28
C ARG A 84 -5.16 18.76 5.99
N PRO A 85 -5.06 20.10 5.98
CA PRO A 85 -4.48 20.86 4.89
C PRO A 85 -3.03 20.46 4.61
#